data_AF-A0A2E1MJ24-F1
#
_entry.id   AF-A0A2E1MJ24-F1
#
_cell.length_a   1.000
_cell.length_b   1.000
_cell.length_c   1.000
_cell.angle_alpha   90.00
_cell.angle_beta   90.00
_cell.angle_gamma   90.00
#
_symmetry.space_group_name_H-M   'P 1'
#
loop_
_entity.id
_entity.type
_entity.pdbx_description
1 polymer ?
#
loop_
_entity_poly.entity_id
_entity_poly.type
_entity_poly.pdbx_seq_one_letter_code
_entity_poly.pdbx_strand_id
1 'polypeptide(L)'
;MSDFDLPIEPKSGDDLYLEKVREAVKLSLDFEPDIVLFQAGVDGLEHDHLGKLNVTKEGMKIRNQYVFEKMLHYRIPTVIFMGGGYSKPIEHTIDSFYDLFIDASIWNERWWHQSI
;
A
#
# COMPACT_ATOMS: atom_id res chain seq x y z
N MET A 1 8.65 -15.71 10.21
CA MET A 1 9.74 -14.72 10.08
C MET A 1 9.78 -14.30 8.63
N SER A 2 9.91 -13.01 8.36
CA SER A 2 10.19 -12.50 7.00
C SER A 2 11.71 -12.32 6.84
N ASP A 3 12.18 -12.25 5.60
CA ASP A 3 13.60 -11.99 5.30
C ASP A 3 13.93 -10.49 5.30
N PHE A 4 12.93 -9.63 5.07
CA PHE A 4 13.09 -8.17 4.99
C PHE A 4 11.98 -7.47 5.79
N ASP A 5 12.29 -7.14 7.04
CA ASP A 5 11.42 -6.34 7.91
C ASP A 5 11.93 -4.89 7.96
N LEU A 6 11.10 -3.93 7.55
CA LEU A 6 11.43 -2.50 7.60
C LEU A 6 10.76 -1.85 8.82
N PRO A 7 11.49 -1.63 9.93
CA PRO A 7 10.90 -1.02 11.12
C PRO A 7 10.55 0.45 10.85
N ILE A 8 9.41 0.86 11.40
CA ILE A 8 8.94 2.24 11.39
C ILE A 8 8.71 2.65 12.84
N GLU A 9 9.29 3.79 13.22
CA GLU A 9 9.13 4.32 14.57
C GLU A 9 7.65 4.62 14.86
N PRO A 10 7.14 4.33 16.07
CA PRO A 10 5.79 4.69 16.44
C PRO A 10 5.51 6.19 16.25
N LYS A 11 4.28 6.53 15.89
CA LYS A 11 3.75 7.87 15.61
C LYS A 11 4.34 8.56 14.38
N SER A 12 5.13 7.83 13.58
CA SER A 12 5.61 8.34 12.30
C SER A 12 4.43 8.61 11.36
N GLY A 13 4.51 9.73 10.64
CA GLY A 13 3.53 10.13 9.65
C GLY A 13 3.92 9.71 8.23
N ASP A 14 3.28 10.37 7.27
CA ASP A 14 3.34 10.03 5.84
C ASP A 14 4.77 9.96 5.28
N ASP A 15 5.64 10.92 5.61
CA ASP A 15 6.97 11.02 5.00
C ASP A 15 7.82 9.77 5.21
N LEU A 16 7.99 9.35 6.48
CA LEU A 16 8.78 8.16 6.82
C LEU A 16 8.08 6.88 6.37
N TYR A 17 6.75 6.82 6.50
CA TYR A 17 5.99 5.66 6.03
C TYR A 17 6.18 5.45 4.52
N LEU A 18 6.02 6.51 3.73
CA LEU A 18 6.17 6.46 2.28
C LEU A 18 7.63 6.23 1.86
N GLU A 19 8.60 6.70 2.63
CA GLU A 19 10.01 6.33 2.42
C GLU A 19 10.21 4.81 2.54
N LYS A 20 9.67 4.18 3.59
CA LYS A 20 9.74 2.74 3.77
C LYS A 20 8.95 1.95 2.74
N VAL A 21 7.82 2.48 2.26
CA VAL A 21 7.10 1.89 1.13
C VAL A 21 7.98 1.88 -0.13
N ARG A 22 8.67 2.99 -0.43
CA ARG A 22 9.59 3.07 -1.59
C ARG A 22 10.75 2.09 -1.46
N GLU A 23 11.32 1.96 -0.27
CA GLU A 23 12.36 0.97 0.04
C GLU A 23 11.86 -0.46 -0.16
N ALA A 24 10.68 -0.80 0.38
CA ALA A 24 10.08 -2.13 0.21
C ALA A 24 9.80 -2.47 -1.26
N VAL A 25 9.24 -1.53 -2.02
CA VAL A 25 8.99 -1.74 -3.46
C VAL A 25 10.28 -1.93 -4.23
N LYS A 26 11.35 -1.17 -3.91
CA LYS A 26 12.65 -1.38 -4.54
C LYS A 26 13.19 -2.78 -4.25
N LEU A 27 13.18 -3.21 -2.99
CA LEU A 27 13.61 -4.56 -2.61
C LEU A 27 12.80 -5.65 -3.33
N SER A 28 11.48 -5.46 -3.44
CA SER A 28 10.62 -6.38 -4.18
C SER A 28 10.96 -6.42 -5.67
N LEU A 29 11.34 -5.30 -6.29
CA LEU A 29 11.73 -5.26 -7.71
C LEU A 29 13.11 -5.89 -7.93
N ASP A 30 14.06 -5.67 -6.99
CA ASP A 30 15.40 -6.26 -7.05
C ASP A 30 15.36 -7.80 -6.93
N PHE A 31 14.27 -8.37 -6.41
CA PHE A 31 14.00 -9.82 -6.39
C PHE A 31 13.51 -10.39 -7.73
N GLU A 32 13.11 -9.55 -8.70
CA GLU A 32 12.56 -9.95 -10.00
C GLU A 32 11.35 -10.91 -9.92
N PRO A 33 10.26 -10.55 -9.21
CA PRO A 33 9.14 -11.45 -8.98
C PRO A 33 8.27 -11.66 -10.21
N ASP A 34 7.81 -12.89 -10.40
CA ASP A 34 6.75 -13.22 -11.39
C ASP A 34 5.37 -12.69 -10.98
N ILE A 35 5.14 -12.49 -9.67
CA ILE A 35 3.88 -12.01 -9.10
C ILE A 35 4.12 -11.29 -7.77
N VAL A 36 3.36 -10.23 -7.51
CA VAL A 36 3.32 -9.54 -6.22
C VAL A 36 1.99 -9.78 -5.51
N LEU A 37 2.06 -10.22 -4.26
CA LEU A 37 0.90 -10.28 -3.36
C LEU A 37 0.95 -9.06 -2.45
N PHE A 38 0.11 -8.06 -2.74
CA PHE A 38 0.09 -6.80 -2.00
C PHE A 38 -0.96 -6.84 -0.89
N GLN A 39 -0.51 -7.09 0.34
CA GLN A 39 -1.36 -7.03 1.54
C GLN A 39 -1.52 -5.57 2.00
N ALA A 40 -2.55 -4.90 1.50
CA ALA A 40 -2.74 -3.46 1.61
C ALA A 40 -3.50 -3.06 2.89
N GLY A 41 -2.93 -3.33 4.07
CA GLY A 41 -3.49 -2.91 5.35
C GLY A 41 -3.62 -1.39 5.48
N VAL A 42 -4.63 -0.92 6.21
CA VAL A 42 -4.87 0.50 6.53
C VAL A 42 -4.72 0.76 8.04
N ASP A 43 -4.20 -0.21 8.79
CA ASP A 43 -3.92 -0.11 10.21
C ASP A 43 -2.75 0.83 10.57
N GLY A 44 -2.06 1.41 9.59
CA GLY A 44 -1.14 2.53 9.81
C GLY A 44 -1.83 3.90 9.97
N LEU A 45 -3.15 3.98 9.80
CA LEU A 45 -3.90 5.24 9.92
C LEU A 45 -3.76 5.83 11.33
N GLU A 46 -3.68 7.15 11.43
CA GLU A 46 -3.66 7.89 12.72
C GLU A 46 -4.80 7.51 13.68
N HIS A 47 -5.97 7.16 13.11
CA HIS A 47 -7.17 6.83 13.88
C HIS A 47 -7.27 5.33 14.22
N ASP A 48 -6.27 4.53 13.84
CA ASP A 48 -6.19 3.12 14.18
C ASP A 48 -5.79 2.90 15.64
N HIS A 49 -6.50 2.01 16.34
CA HIS A 49 -6.23 1.76 17.76
C HIS A 49 -5.29 0.57 18.02
N LEU A 50 -5.05 -0.28 17.02
CA LEU A 50 -4.07 -1.38 17.09
C LEU A 50 -2.76 -0.97 16.44
N GLY A 51 -2.85 -0.20 15.36
CA GLY A 51 -1.77 0.54 14.75
C GLY A 51 -1.08 1.51 15.70
N LYS A 52 0.17 1.87 15.36
CA LYS A 52 0.96 2.85 16.11
C LYS A 52 1.58 3.89 15.20
N LEU A 53 1.00 4.16 14.04
CA LEU A 53 1.49 5.17 13.09
C LEU A 53 0.47 6.30 12.96
N ASN A 54 0.91 7.43 12.43
CA ASN A 54 0.11 8.63 12.20
C ASN A 54 -0.05 8.89 10.69
N VAL A 55 -0.23 7.82 9.89
CA VAL A 55 -0.39 7.96 8.44
C VAL A 55 -1.77 8.54 8.16
N THR A 56 -1.83 9.51 7.26
CA THR A 56 -3.09 10.12 6.84
C THR A 56 -3.78 9.24 5.79
N LYS A 57 -5.07 9.50 5.56
CA LYS A 57 -5.80 8.89 4.44
C LYS A 57 -5.14 9.23 3.09
N GLU A 58 -4.54 10.41 2.96
CA GLU A 58 -3.80 10.80 1.75
C GLU A 58 -2.48 10.04 1.62
N GLY A 59 -1.74 9.84 2.71
CA GLY A 59 -0.55 8.98 2.73
C GLY A 59 -0.86 7.55 2.25
N MET A 60 -2.00 6.99 2.66
CA MET A 60 -2.46 5.68 2.18
C MET A 60 -2.76 5.67 0.68
N LYS A 61 -3.35 6.75 0.13
CA LYS A 61 -3.58 6.89 -1.31
C LYS A 61 -2.27 6.99 -2.09
N ILE A 62 -1.32 7.81 -1.62
CA ILE A 62 0.00 7.96 -2.25
C ILE A 62 0.73 6.61 -2.29
N ARG A 63 0.66 5.83 -1.20
CA ARG A 63 1.18 4.46 -1.17
C ARG A 63 0.56 3.61 -2.27
N ASN A 64 -0.78 3.58 -2.38
CA ASN A 64 -1.47 2.77 -3.37
C ASN A 64 -1.03 3.13 -4.78
N GLN A 65 -1.08 4.42 -5.12
CA GLN A 65 -0.68 4.94 -6.43
C GLN A 65 0.76 4.58 -6.75
N TYR A 66 1.68 4.74 -5.81
CA TYR A 66 3.09 4.40 -6.01
C TYR A 66 3.30 2.90 -6.27
N VAL A 67 2.67 2.02 -5.47
CA VAL A 67 2.76 0.57 -5.67
C VAL A 67 2.19 0.19 -7.04
N PHE A 68 0.98 0.65 -7.37
CA PHE A 68 0.32 0.31 -8.63
C PHE A 68 1.08 0.83 -9.85
N GLU A 69 1.61 2.06 -9.78
CA GLU A 69 2.45 2.63 -10.83
C GLU A 69 3.68 1.76 -11.09
N LYS A 70 4.38 1.35 -10.03
CA LYS A 70 5.59 0.53 -10.18
C LYS A 70 5.26 -0.85 -10.73
N MET A 71 4.25 -1.53 -10.20
CA MET A 71 3.89 -2.85 -10.70
C MET A 71 3.40 -2.81 -12.16
N LEU A 72 2.66 -1.78 -12.55
CA LEU A 72 2.25 -1.58 -13.94
C LEU A 72 3.46 -1.28 -14.85
N HIS A 73 4.34 -0.36 -14.44
CA HIS A 73 5.53 0.03 -15.20
C HIS A 73 6.46 -1.15 -15.50
N TYR A 74 6.71 -1.99 -14.50
CA TYR A 74 7.54 -3.20 -14.66
C TYR A 74 6.76 -4.41 -15.18
N ARG A 75 5.46 -4.26 -15.47
CA ARG A 75 4.58 -5.32 -15.96
C ARG A 75 4.59 -6.57 -15.07
N ILE A 76 4.50 -6.36 -13.75
CA ILE A 76 4.42 -7.44 -12.76
C ILE A 76 2.96 -7.64 -12.32
N PRO A 77 2.36 -8.81 -12.57
CA PRO A 77 1.03 -9.14 -12.08
C PRO A 77 0.93 -8.94 -10.57
N THR A 78 -0.12 -8.26 -10.12
CA THR A 78 -0.30 -7.93 -8.69
C THR A 78 -1.68 -8.35 -8.21
N VAL A 79 -1.71 -9.09 -7.11
CA VAL A 79 -2.95 -9.48 -6.42
C VAL A 79 -3.05 -8.68 -5.13
N ILE A 80 -4.16 -7.96 -4.97
CA ILE A 80 -4.37 -7.05 -3.85
C ILE A 80 -5.28 -7.73 -2.82
N PHE A 81 -4.83 -7.77 -1.57
CA PHE A 81 -5.60 -8.26 -0.44
C PHE A 81 -5.86 -7.14 0.56
N MET A 82 -7.00 -7.20 1.23
CA MET A 82 -7.19 -6.41 2.46
C MET A 82 -6.19 -6.89 3.51
N GLY A 83 -5.56 -5.93 4.20
CA GLY A 83 -4.80 -6.22 5.42
C GLY A 83 -5.59 -5.85 6.69
N GLY A 84 -4.88 -5.49 7.75
CA GLY A 84 -5.49 -4.94 8.96
C GLY A 84 -6.11 -3.56 8.74
N GLY A 85 -7.00 -3.17 9.65
CA GLY A 85 -7.72 -1.90 9.61
C GLY A 85 -8.75 -1.88 10.72
N TYR A 86 -8.48 -1.09 11.75
CA TYR A 86 -9.14 -1.11 13.04
C TYR A 86 -9.32 0.33 13.54
N SER A 87 -9.69 1.26 12.67
CA SER A 87 -9.91 2.64 13.11
C SER A 87 -11.05 2.77 14.11
N LYS A 88 -10.95 3.78 14.97
CA LYS A 88 -12.05 4.22 15.84
C LYS A 88 -12.26 5.73 15.65
N PRO A 89 -13.34 6.15 14.97
CA PRO A 89 -14.45 5.35 14.46
C PRO A 89 -14.06 4.51 13.20
N ILE A 90 -14.79 3.41 12.92
CA ILE A 90 -14.41 2.39 11.91
C ILE A 90 -14.48 2.92 10.46
N GLU A 91 -15.21 4.01 10.27
CA GLU A 91 -15.44 4.71 9.02
C GLU A 91 -14.12 5.08 8.35
N HIS A 92 -13.08 5.46 9.11
CA HIS A 92 -11.77 5.77 8.52
C HIS A 92 -11.12 4.56 7.83
N THR A 93 -11.31 3.35 8.38
CA THR A 93 -10.86 2.10 7.77
C THR A 93 -11.66 1.80 6.52
N ILE A 94 -13.00 1.89 6.59
CA ILE A 94 -13.91 1.63 5.47
C ILE A 94 -13.58 2.57 4.30
N ASP A 95 -13.44 3.85 4.59
CA ASP A 95 -13.08 4.89 3.64
C ASP A 95 -11.75 4.62 2.93
N SER A 96 -10.74 4.18 3.68
CA SER A 96 -9.42 3.93 3.12
C SER A 96 -9.37 2.65 2.29
N PHE A 97 -10.13 1.62 2.67
CA PHE A 97 -10.30 0.43 1.83
C PHE A 97 -11.16 0.71 0.58
N TYR A 98 -12.18 1.57 0.70
CA TYR A 98 -12.94 2.04 -0.46
C TYR A 98 -12.01 2.72 -1.47
N ASP A 99 -11.19 3.67 -1.02
CA ASP A 99 -10.20 4.33 -1.88
C ASP A 99 -9.20 3.34 -2.49
N LEU A 100 -8.72 2.36 -1.72
CA LEU A 100 -7.83 1.30 -2.21
C LEU A 100 -8.46 0.53 -3.39
N PHE A 101 -9.69 0.03 -3.24
CA PHE A 101 -10.30 -0.84 -4.25
C PHE A 101 -10.80 -0.08 -5.48
N ILE A 102 -11.25 1.17 -5.31
CA ILE A 102 -11.58 2.05 -6.45
C ILE A 102 -10.32 2.41 -7.25
N ASP A 103 -9.23 2.77 -6.57
CA ASP A 103 -7.97 3.05 -7.26
C ASP A 103 -7.45 1.78 -7.96
N ALA A 104 -7.46 0.63 -7.26
CA ALA A 104 -7.08 -0.66 -7.84
C ALA A 104 -7.88 -1.01 -9.10
N SER A 105 -9.20 -0.76 -9.15
CA SER A 105 -9.99 -1.03 -10.34
C SER A 105 -9.57 -0.15 -11.52
N ILE A 106 -9.29 1.13 -11.27
CA ILE A 106 -8.81 2.07 -12.29
C ILE A 106 -7.45 1.64 -12.84
N TRP A 107 -6.52 1.25 -11.97
CA TRP A 107 -5.19 0.78 -12.39
C TRP A 107 -5.25 -0.57 -13.11
N ASN A 108 -6.15 -1.46 -12.70
CA ASN A 108 -6.37 -2.72 -13.39
C ASN A 108 -6.93 -2.50 -14.82
N GLU A 109 -7.79 -1.49 -15.04
CA GLU A 109 -8.19 -1.14 -16.40
C GLU A 109 -6.99 -0.69 -17.26
N ARG A 110 -6.09 0.14 -16.70
CA ARG A 110 -4.86 0.58 -17.39
C ARG A 110 -3.95 -0.58 -17.78
N TRP A 111 -3.88 -1.63 -16.95
CA TRP A 111 -3.09 -2.82 -17.22
C TRP A 111 -3.41 -3.47 -18.58
N TRP A 112 -4.68 -3.47 -18.95
CA TRP A 112 -5.16 -4.06 -20.21
C TRP A 112 -5.07 -3.11 -21.40
N HIS A 113 -4.99 -1.80 -21.17
CA HIS A 113 -5.07 -0.76 -22.22
C HIS A 113 -3.76 -0.02 -22.49
N GLN A 114 -2.70 -0.24 -21.70
CA GLN A 114 -1.37 0.24 -22.07
C GLN A 114 -0.83 -0.56 -23.26
N SER A 115 -0.89 0.05 -24.45
CA SER A 115 -0.14 -0.39 -25.64
C SER A 115 1.35 -0.25 -25.36
N ILE A 116 2.12 -1.27 -25.72
CA ILE A 116 3.59 -1.28 -25.75
C ILE A 116 4.09 -0.16 -26.68
#